data_AF-A0A0F9E7R0-F1
#
_entry.id   AF-A0A0F9E7R0-F1
#
_cell.length_a   1.000
_cell.length_b   1.000
_cell.length_c   1.000
_cell.angle_alpha   90.00
_cell.angle_beta   90.00
_cell.angle_gamma   90.00
#
_symmetry.space_group_name_H-M   'P 1'
#
loop_
_entity.id
_entity.type
_entity.pdbx_description
1 polymer ?
#
loop_
_entity_poly.entity_id
_entity_poly.type
_entity_poly.pdbx_seq_one_letter_code
_entity_poly.pdbx_strand_id
1 'polypeptide(L)'
;MEKLTFKQYLSSKEKLREAIKQTPVHKAEHMMRKYCKLPVGESKDKKEYISLKPKQKLIVEWHYEDLYNPSLVSFTFEGIDDVDSEKKHFSFWSDERFKNWLFRNTREL
;
A
#
# COMPACT_ATOMS: atom_id res chain seq x y z
N MET A 1 33.86 20.95 3.46
CA MET A 1 32.44 21.31 3.28
C MET A 1 32.33 22.18 2.04
N GLU A 2 31.87 21.61 0.93
CA GLU A 2 31.71 22.34 -0.33
C GLU A 2 30.54 23.32 -0.23
N LYS A 3 30.79 24.61 -0.49
CA LYS A 3 29.78 25.66 -0.48
C LYS A 3 29.00 25.59 -1.79
N LEU A 4 27.82 24.97 -1.77
CA LEU A 4 26.89 24.98 -2.90
C LEU A 4 26.60 26.43 -3.31
N THR A 5 26.75 26.74 -4.60
CA THR A 5 26.39 28.07 -5.12
C THR A 5 24.88 28.27 -5.06
N PHE A 6 24.43 29.52 -4.93
CA PHE A 6 23.01 29.86 -4.78
C PHE A 6 22.11 29.24 -5.86
N LYS A 7 22.62 29.11 -7.10
CA LYS A 7 21.94 28.42 -8.20
C LYS A 7 21.73 26.93 -7.93
N GLN A 8 22.75 26.22 -7.43
CA GLN A 8 22.64 24.80 -7.08
C GLN A 8 21.68 24.59 -5.90
N TYR A 9 21.65 25.51 -4.94
CA TYR A 9 20.69 25.48 -3.84
C TYR A 9 19.24 25.64 -4.33
N LEU A 10 18.99 26.57 -5.26
CA LEU A 10 17.67 26.80 -5.84
C LEU A 10 17.18 25.56 -6.62
N SER A 11 18.02 25.00 -7.48
CA SER A 11 17.70 23.81 -8.27
C SER A 11 17.46 22.58 -7.40
N SER A 12 18.21 22.40 -6.30
CA SER A 12 17.94 21.33 -5.34
C SER A 12 16.60 21.53 -4.62
N LYS A 13 16.23 22.77 -4.29
CA LYS A 13 14.96 23.07 -3.61
C LYS A 13 13.75 22.83 -4.51
N GLU A 14 13.85 23.12 -5.81
CA GLU A 14 12.80 22.82 -6.78
C GLU A 14 12.63 21.31 -6.99
N LYS A 15 13.75 20.57 -7.14
CA LYS A 15 13.72 19.10 -7.19
C LYS A 15 13.09 18.47 -5.96
N LEU A 16 13.39 19.00 -4.78
CA LEU A 16 12.77 18.56 -3.53
C LEU A 16 11.26 18.83 -3.53
N ARG A 17 10.81 19.99 -4.01
CA ARG A 17 9.38 20.31 -4.14
C ARG A 17 8.67 19.43 -5.16
N GLU A 18 9.31 19.09 -6.27
CA GLU A 18 8.77 18.16 -7.26
C GLU A 18 8.71 16.74 -6.71
N ALA A 19 9.74 16.30 -5.97
CA ALA A 19 9.74 15.02 -5.28
C ALA A 19 8.67 14.93 -4.18
N ILE A 20 8.38 16.04 -3.49
CA ILE A 20 7.30 16.11 -2.49
C ILE A 20 5.92 16.07 -3.15
N LYS A 21 5.76 16.64 -4.35
CA LYS A 21 4.51 16.56 -5.12
C LYS A 21 4.22 15.15 -5.64
N GLN A 22 5.26 14.35 -5.89
CA GLN A 22 5.13 12.91 -6.07
C GLN A 22 4.97 12.27 -4.69
N THR A 23 3.75 12.36 -4.15
CA THR A 23 3.31 11.81 -2.86
C THR A 23 4.01 10.50 -2.47
N PRO A 24 4.44 10.34 -1.20
CA PRO A 24 5.12 9.14 -0.73
C PRO A 24 4.12 7.98 -0.60
N VAL A 25 3.79 7.36 -1.74
CA VAL A 25 3.07 6.09 -1.76
C VAL A 25 4.08 5.01 -1.42
N HIS A 26 3.98 4.48 -0.21
CA HIS A 26 4.83 3.40 0.26
C HIS A 26 4.18 2.06 -0.09
N LYS A 27 4.93 1.18 -0.75
CA LYS A 27 4.48 -0.18 -1.07
C LYS A 27 5.05 -1.13 -0.02
N ALA A 28 4.17 -1.77 0.74
CA ALA A 28 4.52 -2.78 1.73
C ALA A 28 4.16 -4.17 1.19
N GLU A 29 5.13 -5.08 1.23
CA GLU A 29 4.94 -6.47 0.80
C GLU A 29 4.63 -7.36 2.00
N HIS A 30 3.52 -8.07 1.93
CA HIS A 30 3.03 -8.94 2.99
C HIS A 30 2.79 -10.35 2.48
N MET A 31 3.33 -11.34 3.18
CA MET A 31 3.10 -12.76 2.91
C MET A 31 2.01 -13.34 3.81
N MET A 32 1.06 -14.07 3.24
CA MET A 32 -0.04 -14.71 3.97
C MET A 32 0.45 -15.89 4.82
N ARG A 33 0.10 -15.91 6.11
CA ARG A 33 0.48 -17.00 7.04
C ARG A 33 -0.46 -18.20 6.98
N LYS A 34 -1.74 -17.96 6.71
CA LYS A 34 -2.82 -18.96 6.78
C LYS A 34 -3.84 -18.70 5.67
N TYR A 35 -4.71 -19.68 5.45
CA TYR A 35 -5.87 -19.50 4.60
C TYR A 35 -6.75 -18.39 5.17
N CYS A 36 -7.06 -17.39 4.36
CA CYS A 36 -7.92 -16.29 4.76
C CYS A 36 -8.77 -15.82 3.60
N LYS A 37 -9.90 -15.18 3.90
CA LYS A 37 -10.76 -14.55 2.91
C LYS A 37 -10.71 -13.05 3.14
N LEU A 38 -10.34 -12.30 2.12
CA LEU A 38 -10.38 -10.84 2.16
C LEU A 38 -11.57 -10.36 1.33
N PRO A 39 -12.49 -9.58 1.91
CA PRO A 39 -13.53 -8.96 1.13
C PRO A 39 -12.96 -7.70 0.45
N VAL A 40 -13.05 -7.68 -0.87
CA VAL A 40 -12.68 -6.55 -1.73
C VAL A 40 -13.94 -5.95 -2.34
N GLY A 41 -13.94 -4.64 -2.57
CA GLY A 41 -15.09 -3.94 -3.13
C GLY A 41 -15.30 -2.56 -2.51
N GLU A 42 -15.89 -1.67 -3.30
CA GLU A 42 -16.12 -0.27 -2.93
C GLU A 42 -17.24 -0.09 -1.91
N SER A 43 -18.12 -1.09 -1.73
CA SER A 43 -19.28 -0.99 -0.84
C SER A 43 -19.68 -2.35 -0.27
N LYS A 44 -20.35 -2.33 0.88
CA LYS A 44 -20.77 -3.54 1.62
C LYS A 44 -21.70 -4.45 0.80
N ASP A 45 -22.45 -3.86 -0.12
CA ASP A 45 -23.41 -4.53 -1.02
C ASP A 45 -22.76 -5.14 -2.28
N LYS A 46 -21.58 -4.66 -2.70
CA LYS A 46 -20.79 -5.17 -3.84
C LYS A 46 -19.44 -5.70 -3.36
N LYS A 47 -19.45 -6.54 -2.33
CA LYS A 47 -18.24 -7.19 -1.82
C LYS A 47 -17.98 -8.51 -2.55
N GLU A 48 -16.80 -8.63 -3.11
CA GLU A 48 -16.25 -9.88 -3.60
C GLU A 48 -15.33 -10.47 -2.53
N TYR A 49 -15.37 -11.79 -2.33
CA TYR A 49 -14.50 -12.45 -1.36
C TYR A 49 -13.36 -13.14 -2.10
N ILE A 50 -12.15 -12.60 -2.00
CA ILE A 50 -10.96 -13.24 -2.52
C ILE A 50 -10.44 -14.22 -1.47
N SER A 51 -10.28 -15.49 -1.87
CA SER A 51 -9.71 -16.52 -1.01
C SER A 51 -8.20 -16.59 -1.20
N LEU A 52 -7.46 -16.40 -0.12
CA LEU A 52 -6.01 -16.31 -0.07
C LEU A 52 -5.44 -17.56 0.60
N LYS A 53 -4.43 -18.14 -0.02
CA LYS A 53 -3.69 -19.31 0.45
C LYS A 53 -2.42 -18.86 1.21
N PRO A 54 -1.89 -19.70 2.11
CA PRO A 54 -0.59 -19.46 2.73
C PRO A 54 0.51 -19.27 1.67
N LYS A 55 1.52 -18.45 1.96
CA LYS A 55 2.64 -18.09 1.06
C LYS A 55 2.29 -17.20 -0.14
N GLN A 56 1.02 -16.87 -0.37
CA GLN A 56 0.66 -15.84 -1.35
C GLN A 56 1.07 -14.46 -0.86
N LYS A 57 1.39 -13.58 -1.79
CA LYS A 57 1.85 -12.23 -1.52
C LYS A 57 0.73 -11.20 -1.75
N LEU A 58 0.67 -10.24 -0.86
CA LEU A 58 -0.20 -9.09 -0.88
C LEU A 58 0.69 -7.84 -0.87
N ILE A 59 0.54 -6.99 -1.87
CA ILE A 59 1.26 -5.73 -1.96
C ILE A 59 0.27 -4.63 -1.60
N VAL A 60 0.56 -3.89 -0.53
CA VAL A 60 -0.32 -2.83 -0.02
C VAL A 60 0.31 -1.48 -0.30
N GLU A 61 -0.44 -0.60 -0.95
CA GLU A 61 -0.05 0.79 -1.18
C GLU A 61 -0.62 1.68 -0.07
N TRP A 62 0.27 2.23 0.76
CA TRP A 62 -0.03 3.14 1.85
C TRP A 62 0.32 4.57 1.46
N HIS A 63 -0.56 5.51 1.78
CA HIS A 63 -0.31 6.94 1.67
C HIS A 63 -0.07 7.52 3.06
N TYR A 64 1.14 8.00 3.29
CA TYR A 64 1.51 8.64 4.56
C TYR A 64 1.32 10.15 4.42
N GLU A 65 0.17 10.67 4.85
CA GLU A 65 0.02 12.11 5.12
C GLU A 65 0.71 12.50 6.43
N ASP A 66 0.67 11.59 7.40
CA ASP A 66 1.32 11.67 8.70
C ASP A 66 2.18 10.42 8.93
N LEU A 67 3.32 10.58 9.61
CA LEU A 67 4.25 9.49 9.93
C LEU A 67 3.58 8.36 10.72
N TYR A 68 2.55 8.68 11.51
CA TYR A 68 1.89 7.71 12.39
C TYR A 68 0.59 7.13 11.81
N ASN A 69 -0.02 7.82 10.85
CA ASN A 69 -1.31 7.43 10.27
C ASN A 69 -1.23 7.30 8.74
N PRO A 70 -0.73 6.17 8.22
CA PRO A 70 -0.90 5.86 6.81
C PRO A 70 -2.35 5.51 6.50
N SER A 71 -2.85 6.10 5.42
CA SER A 71 -4.14 5.80 4.79
C SER A 71 -3.97 4.73 3.72
N LEU A 72 -4.90 3.78 3.65
CA LEU A 72 -4.87 2.74 2.63
C LEU A 72 -5.31 3.32 1.28
N VAL A 73 -4.44 3.23 0.26
CA VAL A 73 -4.81 3.67 -1.09
C VAL A 73 -5.38 2.51 -1.88
N SER A 74 -4.59 1.45 -2.04
CA SER A 74 -5.00 0.26 -2.78
C SER A 74 -4.14 -0.93 -2.38
N PHE A 75 -4.52 -2.13 -2.79
CA PHE A 75 -3.66 -3.30 -2.68
C PHE A 75 -3.83 -4.21 -3.89
N THR A 76 -2.76 -4.94 -4.20
CA THR A 76 -2.73 -5.93 -5.28
C THR A 76 -2.29 -7.28 -4.73
N PHE A 77 -2.63 -8.33 -5.46
CA PHE A 77 -2.24 -9.69 -5.11
C PHE A 77 -1.28 -10.22 -6.14
N GLU A 78 -0.21 -10.87 -5.70
CA GLU A 78 0.75 -11.53 -6.60
C GLU A 78 0.63 -13.05 -6.42
N GLY A 79 0.38 -13.77 -7.53
CA GLY A 79 0.32 -15.23 -7.54
C GLY A 79 -1.04 -15.86 -7.18
N ILE A 80 -2.14 -15.22 -7.60
CA ILE A 80 -3.50 -15.79 -7.53
C ILE A 80 -4.02 -15.96 -8.96
N ASP A 81 -4.29 -17.19 -9.39
CA ASP A 81 -4.78 -17.49 -10.76
C ASP A 81 -6.13 -16.82 -11.09
N ASP A 82 -6.98 -16.56 -10.09
CA ASP A 82 -8.30 -15.94 -10.24
C ASP A 82 -8.30 -14.40 -10.22
N VAL A 83 -7.15 -13.76 -9.91
CA VAL A 83 -7.08 -12.31 -9.71
C VAL A 83 -5.91 -11.75 -10.49
N ASP A 84 -6.22 -10.90 -11.48
CA ASP A 84 -5.22 -10.17 -12.24
C ASP A 84 -4.28 -9.44 -11.29
N SER A 85 -2.98 -9.76 -11.36
CA SER A 85 -1.97 -9.21 -10.44
C SER A 85 -1.79 -7.69 -10.60
N GLU A 86 -2.27 -7.14 -11.72
CA GLU A 86 -2.27 -5.71 -12.02
C GLU A 86 -3.54 -4.98 -11.57
N LYS A 87 -4.59 -5.72 -11.16
CA LYS A 87 -5.85 -5.11 -10.74
C LYS A 87 -5.72 -4.54 -9.33
N LYS A 88 -5.79 -3.22 -9.23
CA LYS A 88 -5.86 -2.52 -7.94
C LYS A 88 -7.21 -2.80 -7.28
N HIS A 89 -7.16 -3.41 -6.11
CA HIS A 89 -8.35 -3.64 -5.29
C HIS A 89 -8.43 -2.59 -4.18
N PHE A 90 -9.67 -2.20 -3.88
CA PHE A 90 -10.01 -1.35 -2.76
C PHE A 90 -10.77 -2.16 -1.72
N SER A 91 -10.58 -1.82 -0.45
CA SER A 91 -11.38 -2.37 0.64
C SER A 91 -12.27 -1.29 1.21
N PHE A 92 -13.52 -1.64 1.48
CA PHE A 92 -14.44 -0.80 2.26
C PHE A 92 -14.06 -0.73 3.76
N TRP A 93 -13.02 -1.43 4.21
CA TRP A 93 -12.59 -1.38 5.60
C TRP A 93 -11.94 -0.05 5.92
N SER A 94 -12.21 0.44 7.13
CA SER A 94 -11.41 1.50 7.75
C SER A 94 -9.94 1.07 7.87
N ASP A 95 -9.01 2.01 7.75
CA ASP A 95 -7.57 1.74 7.79
C ASP A 95 -7.14 0.92 9.01
N GLU A 96 -7.67 1.24 10.20
CA GLU A 96 -7.37 0.52 11.44
C GLU A 96 -7.77 -0.96 11.38
N ARG A 97 -8.93 -1.24 10.77
CA ARG A 97 -9.43 -2.61 10.61
C ARG A 97 -8.56 -3.38 9.63
N PHE A 98 -8.12 -2.72 8.56
CA PHE A 98 -7.23 -3.33 7.58
C PHE A 98 -5.84 -3.62 8.18
N LYS A 99 -5.24 -2.67 8.89
CA LYS A 99 -3.96 -2.84 9.62
C LYS A 99 -4.03 -4.00 10.61
N ASN A 100 -5.09 -4.05 11.43
CA ASN A 100 -5.31 -5.15 12.38
C ASN A 100 -5.45 -6.51 11.68
N TRP A 101 -6.11 -6.54 10.53
CA TRP A 101 -6.24 -7.76 9.72
C TRP A 101 -4.89 -8.20 9.15
N LEU A 102 -4.11 -7.28 8.59
CA LEU A 102 -2.76 -7.56 8.09
C LEU A 102 -1.88 -8.13 9.19
N PHE A 103 -1.83 -7.47 10.36
CA PHE A 103 -1.01 -7.91 11.49
C PHE A 103 -1.34 -9.34 11.94
N ARG A 104 -2.63 -9.72 11.92
CA ARG A 104 -3.10 -11.05 12.35
C ARG A 104 -2.91 -12.14 11.32
N ASN A 105 -2.94 -11.81 10.03
CA ASN A 105 -3.03 -12.80 8.95
C ASN A 105 -1.79 -12.85 8.06
N THR A 106 -0.95 -11.82 8.10
CA THR A 106 0.22 -11.68 7.23
C THR A 106 1.52 -11.50 8.01
N ARG A 107 2.64 -11.62 7.31
CA ARG A 107 3.98 -11.26 7.76
C ARG A 107 4.57 -10.31 6.73
N GLU A 108 4.99 -9.13 7.16
CA GLU A 108 5.78 -8.22 6.33
C GLU A 108 7.12 -8.85 5.97
N LEU A 109 7.53 -8.69 4.70
CA LEU A 109 8.78 -9.23 4.15
C LEU A 109 9.95 -8.26 4.32
#